data_AF-A0A1M3DCS1-F1
#
_entry.id   AF-A0A1M3DCS1-F1
#
_cell.length_a   1.000
_cell.length_b   1.000
_cell.length_c   1.000
_cell.angle_alpha   90.00
_cell.angle_beta   90.00
_cell.angle_gamma   90.00
#
_symmetry.space_group_name_H-M   'P 1'
#
loop_
_entity.id
_entity.type
_entity.pdbx_description
1 polymer ?
#
loop_
_entity_poly.entity_id
_entity_poly.type
_entity_poly.pdbx_seq_one_letter_code
_entity_poly.pdbx_strand_id
1 'polypeptide(L)'
;MVLGAVVLTAVMMFAVTFNGPPPKDPPRGVASIAYALRTGKQPGDPGPPLRIYIADRPPIALGPEHADKDAAMRLAHALHVPHDDVVAVIVRTPRGIPSAFVGGFAFGWRTPEGWRIVEGRPGPRFSNWHGRTLIAMSITVLLLSIPAWWIARVISGPLRRLANAADQARAGAARPVFPAGGPAEVRALTTAVADMHDRLARHAEQRTNMLAAIAHDMGTPLSRLAFWIEQLPEGARDRASADIDEMRAMIADTLNFARDEAGERDHSLVELGSLLDSVVEDMSVGGAAVSLMPGPRAVVRGDPRALRRVFANLIGNAIRYGGAARVNWSTADAETTIRIEDEGPGIDPAQAERLFDPFVRGDPSRNRATGGTGLGLAIARAIVMRHEGHVTLANRERGGAIATVTLPLAR
;
A
#
# COMPACT_ATOMS: atom_id res chain seq x y z
N MET A 1 -10.21 -7.92 6.92
CA MET A 1 -11.35 -8.71 7.46
C MET A 1 -11.15 -9.13 8.92
N VAL A 2 -10.05 -9.80 9.30
CA VAL A 2 -9.87 -10.36 10.66
C VAL A 2 -9.98 -9.31 11.78
N LEU A 3 -9.35 -8.15 11.61
CA LEU A 3 -9.45 -7.04 12.59
C LEU A 3 -10.90 -6.56 12.79
N GLY A 4 -11.69 -6.53 11.71
CA GLY A 4 -13.09 -6.14 11.75
C GLY A 4 -13.98 -7.13 12.51
N ALA A 5 -13.71 -8.44 12.39
CA ALA A 5 -14.46 -9.47 13.12
C ALA A 5 -14.15 -9.43 14.63
N VAL A 6 -12.89 -9.21 15.01
CA VAL A 6 -12.50 -9.05 16.43
C VAL A 6 -13.14 -7.80 17.04
N VAL A 7 -13.12 -6.67 16.32
CA VAL A 7 -13.75 -5.42 16.78
C VAL A 7 -15.26 -5.60 16.92
N LEU A 8 -15.94 -6.23 15.94
CA LEU A 8 -17.38 -6.47 16.00
C LEU A 8 -17.76 -7.36 17.21
N THR A 9 -16.97 -8.39 17.48
CA THR A 9 -17.18 -9.30 18.62
C THR A 9 -16.98 -8.58 19.95
N ALA A 10 -15.96 -7.74 20.06
CA ALA A 10 -15.69 -6.93 21.24
C ALA A 10 -16.82 -5.93 21.51
N VAL A 11 -17.32 -5.25 20.47
CA VAL A 11 -18.45 -4.31 20.58
C VAL A 11 -19.73 -5.03 20.98
N MET A 12 -20.00 -6.22 20.43
CA MET A 12 -21.19 -7.01 20.78
C MET A 12 -21.14 -7.49 22.23
N MET A 13 -20.00 -8.02 22.70
CA MET A 13 -19.82 -8.41 24.10
C MET A 13 -19.92 -7.20 25.05
N PHE A 14 -19.43 -6.03 24.65
CA PHE A 14 -19.52 -4.80 25.44
C PHE A 14 -20.98 -4.36 25.60
N ALA A 15 -21.72 -4.34 24.49
CA ALA A 15 -23.15 -4.04 24.50
C ALA A 15 -23.94 -5.03 25.38
N VAL A 16 -23.65 -6.34 25.31
CA VAL A 16 -24.31 -7.34 26.17
C VAL A 16 -23.96 -7.15 27.65
N THR A 17 -22.72 -6.79 27.97
CA THR A 17 -22.27 -6.63 29.36
C THR A 17 -22.82 -5.38 30.03
N PHE A 18 -22.97 -4.27 29.28
CA PHE A 18 -23.42 -2.98 29.83
C PHE A 18 -24.92 -2.70 29.61
N ASN A 19 -25.56 -3.32 28.63
CA ASN A 19 -27.03 -3.27 28.47
C ASN A 19 -27.73 -4.49 29.07
N GLY A 20 -27.01 -5.59 29.35
CA GLY A 20 -27.54 -6.74 30.07
C GLY A 20 -27.69 -6.43 31.58
N PRO A 21 -28.77 -6.89 32.25
CA PRO A 21 -28.96 -6.59 33.66
C PRO A 21 -27.86 -7.27 34.48
N PRO A 22 -27.13 -6.53 35.35
CA PRO A 22 -26.27 -7.17 36.34
C PRO A 22 -27.11 -8.12 37.21
N PRO A 23 -26.50 -9.10 37.88
CA PRO A 23 -27.20 -9.87 38.91
C PRO A 23 -27.84 -8.89 39.90
N LYS A 24 -29.17 -8.85 39.91
CA LYS A 24 -29.94 -7.91 40.75
C LYS A 24 -29.78 -8.32 42.21
N ASP A 25 -29.81 -7.34 43.11
CA ASP A 25 -29.93 -7.62 44.53
C ASP A 25 -31.16 -8.52 44.77
N PRO A 26 -31.03 -9.59 45.57
CA PRO A 26 -32.14 -10.49 45.84
C PRO A 26 -33.30 -9.69 46.46
N PRO A 27 -34.56 -10.00 46.10
CA PRO A 27 -35.72 -9.35 46.69
C PRO A 27 -35.74 -9.57 48.21
N ARG A 28 -35.87 -8.48 48.98
CA ARG A 28 -36.10 -8.57 50.43
C ARG A 28 -37.60 -8.61 50.71
N GLY A 29 -38.03 -9.59 51.50
CA GLY A 29 -39.44 -9.76 51.84
C GLY A 29 -39.96 -8.73 52.84
N VAL A 30 -41.26 -8.43 52.80
CA VAL A 30 -41.96 -7.58 53.80
C VAL A 30 -41.69 -8.06 55.23
N ALA A 31 -41.63 -9.39 55.46
CA ALA A 31 -41.36 -9.98 56.77
C ALA A 31 -39.98 -9.63 57.33
N SER A 32 -38.94 -9.60 56.49
CA SER A 32 -37.58 -9.24 56.90
C SER A 32 -37.47 -7.78 57.31
N ILE A 33 -38.16 -6.90 56.58
CA ILE A 33 -38.21 -5.46 56.89
C ILE A 33 -39.02 -5.20 58.16
N ALA A 34 -40.16 -5.89 58.31
CA ALA A 34 -40.95 -5.83 59.55
C ALA A 34 -40.14 -6.32 60.76
N TYR A 35 -39.34 -7.39 60.60
CA TYR A 35 -38.43 -7.86 61.64
C TYR A 35 -37.39 -6.78 62.02
N ALA A 36 -36.76 -6.14 61.03
CA ALA A 36 -35.79 -5.08 61.24
C ALA A 36 -36.39 -3.87 61.96
N LEU A 37 -37.60 -3.45 61.56
CA LEU A 37 -38.33 -2.37 62.23
C LEU A 37 -38.73 -2.76 63.66
N ARG A 38 -39.14 -4.01 63.90
CA ARG A 38 -39.54 -4.43 65.24
C ARG A 38 -38.36 -4.54 66.21
N THR A 39 -37.26 -5.12 65.75
CA THR A 39 -36.13 -5.52 66.63
C THR A 39 -34.96 -4.55 66.62
N GLY A 40 -34.87 -3.66 65.62
CA GLY A 40 -33.70 -2.82 65.40
C GLY A 40 -32.47 -3.60 64.90
N LYS A 41 -32.59 -4.89 64.59
CA LYS A 41 -31.49 -5.78 64.19
C LYS A 41 -31.52 -6.09 62.70
N GLN A 42 -30.35 -6.44 62.15
CA GLN A 42 -30.26 -6.95 60.78
C GLN A 42 -31.06 -8.26 60.66
N PRO A 43 -31.91 -8.41 59.65
CA PRO A 43 -32.53 -9.69 59.34
C PRO A 43 -31.49 -10.69 58.81
N GLY A 44 -31.71 -11.99 59.04
CA GLY A 44 -30.79 -13.06 58.63
C GLY A 44 -30.89 -13.46 57.17
N ASP A 45 -31.67 -12.74 56.35
CA ASP A 45 -31.84 -13.01 54.93
C ASP A 45 -30.68 -12.43 54.09
N PRO A 46 -30.29 -13.10 52.99
CA PRO A 46 -29.20 -12.64 52.13
C PRO A 46 -29.58 -11.32 51.45
N GLY A 47 -28.74 -10.29 51.61
CA GLY A 47 -28.90 -9.00 50.95
C GLY A 47 -27.95 -7.93 51.50
N PRO A 48 -27.85 -6.75 50.86
CA PRO A 48 -27.03 -5.65 51.34
C PRO A 48 -27.48 -5.19 52.73
N PRO A 49 -26.57 -4.81 53.66
CA PRO A 49 -26.93 -4.46 55.03
C PRO A 49 -27.89 -3.26 55.08
N LEU A 50 -28.89 -3.35 55.97
CA LEU A 50 -29.89 -2.30 56.14
C LEU A 50 -29.37 -1.24 57.11
N ARG A 51 -29.62 0.04 56.84
CA ARG A 51 -29.35 1.09 57.82
C ARG A 51 -30.57 1.22 58.73
N ILE A 52 -30.40 0.93 60.01
CA ILE A 52 -31.47 0.96 60.99
C ILE A 52 -31.15 2.02 62.04
N TYR A 53 -32.03 3.00 62.23
CA TYR A 53 -31.83 4.09 63.17
C TYR A 53 -33.17 4.68 63.63
N ILE A 54 -33.14 5.51 64.67
CA ILE A 54 -34.30 6.25 65.18
C ILE A 54 -34.11 7.73 64.84
N ALA A 55 -35.17 8.39 64.37
CA ALA A 55 -35.17 9.80 64.01
C ALA A 55 -36.48 10.48 64.43
N ASP A 56 -36.47 11.81 64.58
CA ASP A 56 -37.67 12.56 64.99
C ASP A 56 -38.71 12.74 63.87
N ARG A 57 -38.33 12.43 62.62
CA ARG A 57 -39.15 12.64 61.42
C ARG A 57 -39.29 11.34 60.62
N PRO A 58 -40.41 11.16 59.88
CA PRO A 58 -40.57 10.02 58.99
C PRO A 58 -39.53 10.04 57.85
N PRO A 59 -39.27 8.89 57.20
CA PRO A 59 -38.36 8.82 56.07
C PRO A 59 -38.83 9.72 54.93
N ILE A 60 -37.88 10.43 54.31
CA ILE A 60 -38.11 11.32 53.17
C ILE A 60 -37.40 10.72 51.95
N ALA A 61 -38.03 10.83 50.77
CA ALA A 61 -37.39 10.45 49.52
C ALA A 61 -36.14 11.31 49.25
N LEU A 62 -34.96 10.68 49.17
CA LEU A 62 -33.69 11.35 48.89
C LEU A 62 -33.27 11.25 47.41
N GLY A 63 -34.14 10.71 46.53
CA GLY A 63 -33.82 10.44 45.12
C GLY A 63 -35.03 9.95 44.31
N PRO A 64 -34.91 8.89 43.47
CA PRO A 64 -36.00 8.37 42.63
C PRO A 64 -37.09 7.58 43.39
N GLU A 65 -37.06 7.62 44.72
CA GLU A 65 -38.01 6.94 45.60
C GLU A 65 -39.30 7.75 45.71
N HIS A 66 -40.44 7.07 45.73
CA HIS A 66 -41.76 7.68 45.89
C HIS A 66 -42.51 7.03 47.04
N ALA A 67 -43.39 7.79 47.70
CA ALA A 67 -44.24 7.25 48.74
C ALA A 67 -45.20 6.21 48.14
N ASP A 68 -45.19 4.98 48.68
CA ASP A 68 -46.05 3.89 48.23
C ASP A 68 -46.97 3.46 49.38
N LYS A 69 -48.24 3.85 49.28
CA LYS A 69 -49.26 3.55 50.29
C LYS A 69 -49.56 2.06 50.40
N ASP A 70 -49.51 1.32 49.29
CA ASP A 70 -49.78 -0.12 49.30
C ASP A 70 -48.63 -0.87 50.01
N ALA A 71 -47.40 -0.43 49.79
CA ALA A 71 -46.24 -0.95 50.51
C ALA A 71 -46.32 -0.66 52.01
N ALA A 72 -46.70 0.57 52.40
CA ALA A 72 -46.93 0.93 53.80
C ALA A 72 -48.02 0.06 54.45
N MET A 73 -49.13 -0.17 53.73
CA MET A 73 -50.23 -1.01 54.19
C MET A 73 -49.80 -2.46 54.43
N ARG A 74 -49.03 -3.04 53.49
CA ARG A 74 -48.47 -4.41 53.63
C ARG A 74 -47.53 -4.53 54.83
N LEU A 75 -46.71 -3.52 55.08
CA LEU A 75 -45.77 -3.49 56.20
C LEU A 75 -46.48 -3.30 57.54
N ALA A 76 -47.47 -2.40 57.61
CA ALA A 76 -48.32 -2.19 58.77
C ALA A 76 -49.09 -3.47 59.16
N HIS A 77 -49.62 -4.20 58.18
CA HIS A 77 -50.24 -5.50 58.41
C HIS A 77 -49.24 -6.52 58.99
N ALA A 78 -48.01 -6.57 58.47
CA ALA A 78 -46.97 -7.45 59.00
C ALA A 78 -46.52 -7.07 60.43
N LEU A 79 -46.51 -5.78 60.74
CA LEU A 79 -46.16 -5.24 62.05
C LEU A 79 -47.31 -5.29 63.08
N HIS A 80 -48.55 -5.54 62.64
CA HIS A 80 -49.78 -5.46 63.44
C HIS A 80 -49.98 -4.08 64.09
N VAL A 81 -49.75 -3.01 63.31
CA VAL A 81 -49.86 -1.60 63.75
C VAL A 81 -50.77 -0.81 62.81
N PRO A 82 -51.35 0.33 63.26
CA PRO A 82 -52.16 1.20 62.41
C PRO A 82 -51.40 1.65 61.16
N HIS A 83 -52.08 1.71 60.02
CA HIS A 83 -51.47 2.11 58.75
C HIS A 83 -50.91 3.54 58.76
N ASP A 84 -51.49 4.43 59.59
CA ASP A 84 -51.06 5.82 59.73
C ASP A 84 -49.70 5.97 60.45
N ASP A 85 -49.26 4.93 61.17
CA ASP A 85 -47.99 4.91 61.90
C ASP A 85 -46.83 4.34 61.06
N VAL A 86 -47.08 4.00 59.80
CA VAL A 86 -46.08 3.42 58.89
C VAL A 86 -45.97 4.24 57.62
N VAL A 87 -44.75 4.62 57.29
CA VAL A 87 -44.41 5.33 56.05
C VAL A 87 -43.49 4.45 55.22
N ALA A 88 -43.80 4.29 53.93
CA ALA A 88 -43.00 3.55 52.99
C ALA A 88 -42.62 4.43 51.79
N VAL A 89 -41.32 4.50 51.52
CA VAL A 89 -40.77 5.20 50.35
C VAL A 89 -39.92 4.19 49.58
N ILE A 90 -40.25 3.93 48.31
CA ILE A 90 -39.58 2.89 47.50
C ILE A 90 -39.29 3.39 46.08
N VAL A 91 -38.26 2.85 45.43
CA VAL A 91 -38.00 3.13 44.00
C VAL A 91 -38.99 2.39 43.09
N ARG A 92 -39.22 1.09 43.32
CA ARG A 92 -40.08 0.26 42.47
C ARG A 92 -40.55 -1.01 43.17
N THR A 93 -41.84 -1.33 43.07
CA THR A 93 -42.37 -2.66 43.42
C THR A 93 -42.08 -3.65 42.28
N PRO A 94 -41.42 -4.81 42.52
CA PRO A 94 -41.19 -5.84 41.51
C PRO A 94 -42.52 -6.38 40.95
N ARG A 95 -42.64 -6.47 39.62
CA ARG A 95 -43.81 -7.12 38.98
C ARG A 95 -43.81 -8.61 39.33
N GLY A 96 -44.92 -9.10 39.88
CA GLY A 96 -45.13 -10.53 40.18
C GLY A 96 -44.76 -10.98 41.59
N ILE A 97 -44.11 -10.14 42.41
CA ILE A 97 -43.83 -10.45 43.83
C ILE A 97 -44.16 -9.21 44.69
N PRO A 98 -45.44 -8.99 45.05
CA PRO A 98 -45.89 -7.80 45.78
C PRO A 98 -45.29 -7.70 47.19
N SER A 99 -44.86 -8.83 47.76
CA SER A 99 -44.28 -8.96 49.08
C SER A 99 -42.76 -8.74 49.12
N ALA A 100 -42.16 -8.28 48.02
CA ALA A 100 -40.73 -8.07 47.90
C ALA A 100 -40.37 -6.62 47.54
N PHE A 101 -39.22 -6.17 48.03
CA PHE A 101 -38.63 -4.87 47.72
C PHE A 101 -37.23 -5.05 47.11
N VAL A 102 -36.94 -4.30 46.05
CA VAL A 102 -35.69 -4.38 45.28
C VAL A 102 -35.16 -2.96 45.04
N GLY A 103 -33.87 -2.74 45.30
CA GLY A 103 -33.21 -1.45 45.11
C GLY A 103 -33.29 -0.53 46.32
N GLY A 104 -33.32 0.78 46.08
CA GLY A 104 -33.44 1.79 47.13
C GLY A 104 -34.82 1.78 47.80
N PHE A 105 -34.86 1.77 49.13
CA PHE A 105 -36.09 1.90 49.90
C PHE A 105 -35.81 2.48 51.29
N ALA A 106 -36.82 3.12 51.86
CA ALA A 106 -36.86 3.58 53.24
C ALA A 106 -38.24 3.31 53.85
N PHE A 107 -38.27 2.57 54.94
CA PHE A 107 -39.49 2.30 55.71
C PHE A 107 -39.37 2.89 57.10
N GLY A 108 -40.41 3.55 57.57
CA GLY A 108 -40.48 4.16 58.89
C GLY A 108 -41.67 3.62 59.67
N TRP A 109 -41.46 3.30 60.93
CA TRP A 109 -42.52 2.97 61.88
C TRP A 109 -42.43 3.89 63.09
N ARG A 110 -43.56 4.51 63.48
CA ARG A 110 -43.65 5.38 64.63
C ARG A 110 -43.64 4.58 65.93
N THR A 111 -42.62 4.81 66.77
CA THR A 111 -42.50 4.24 68.12
C THR A 111 -42.54 5.36 69.17
N PRO A 112 -42.67 5.04 70.48
CA PRO A 112 -42.62 6.05 71.55
C PRO A 112 -41.30 6.83 71.63
N GLU A 113 -40.22 6.28 71.06
CA GLU A 113 -38.87 6.86 71.05
C GLU A 113 -38.59 7.70 69.79
N GLY A 114 -39.52 7.75 68.82
CA GLY A 114 -39.36 8.42 67.53
C GLY A 114 -39.75 7.53 66.35
N TRP A 115 -39.40 7.94 65.13
CA TRP A 115 -39.54 7.12 63.93
C TRP A 115 -38.37 6.16 63.82
N ARG A 116 -38.63 4.86 63.89
CA ARG A 116 -37.63 3.85 63.58
C ARG A 116 -37.61 3.61 62.08
N ILE A 117 -36.47 3.89 61.46
CA ILE A 117 -36.29 3.88 60.01
C ILE A 117 -35.36 2.74 59.60
N VAL A 118 -35.76 2.00 58.58
CA VAL A 118 -34.98 0.96 57.91
C VAL A 118 -34.77 1.37 56.46
N GLU A 119 -33.52 1.63 56.08
CA GLU A 119 -33.15 2.02 54.71
C GLU A 119 -32.31 0.92 54.03
N GLY A 120 -32.67 0.58 52.80
CA GLY A 120 -31.84 -0.17 51.87
C GLY A 120 -31.23 0.80 50.85
N ARG A 121 -29.90 0.89 50.80
CA ARG A 121 -29.22 1.66 49.75
C ARG A 121 -29.08 0.81 48.48
N PRO A 122 -29.29 1.37 47.27
CA PRO A 122 -29.02 0.64 46.04
C PRO A 122 -27.53 0.25 45.97
N GLY A 123 -27.24 -0.96 45.49
CA GLY A 123 -25.86 -1.40 45.26
C GLY A 123 -25.07 -0.45 44.34
N PRO A 124 -23.72 -0.50 44.36
CA PRO A 124 -22.89 0.37 43.54
C PRO A 124 -23.18 0.19 42.04
N ARG A 125 -23.19 1.30 41.28
CA ARG A 125 -23.38 1.27 39.81
C ARG A 125 -22.37 0.34 39.11
N PHE A 126 -21.14 0.26 39.64
CA PHE A 126 -20.10 -0.66 39.20
C PHE A 126 -19.90 -1.77 40.23
N SER A 127 -20.62 -2.88 40.06
CA SER A 127 -20.37 -4.12 40.81
C SER A 127 -19.05 -4.81 40.40
N ASN A 128 -18.47 -5.59 41.31
CA ASN A 128 -17.35 -6.51 41.03
C ASN A 128 -17.63 -7.44 39.84
N TRP A 129 -18.90 -7.72 39.55
CA TRP A 129 -19.30 -8.46 38.34
C TRP A 129 -18.85 -7.75 37.06
N HIS A 130 -19.08 -6.42 36.95
CA HIS A 130 -18.63 -5.63 35.79
C HIS A 130 -17.12 -5.63 35.65
N GLY A 131 -16.39 -5.56 36.77
CA GLY A 131 -14.92 -5.68 36.76
C GLY A 131 -14.47 -7.04 36.24
N ARG A 132 -15.07 -8.13 36.73
CA ARG A 132 -14.74 -9.50 36.28
C ARG A 132 -15.09 -9.75 34.81
N THR A 133 -16.23 -9.24 34.34
CA THR A 133 -16.61 -9.36 32.92
C THR A 133 -15.72 -8.53 32.01
N LEU A 134 -15.35 -7.30 32.40
CA LEU A 134 -14.40 -6.46 31.65
C LEU A 134 -13.02 -7.13 31.53
N ILE A 135 -12.53 -7.72 32.62
CA ILE A 135 -11.27 -8.48 32.61
C ILE A 135 -11.39 -9.69 31.67
N ALA A 136 -12.46 -10.47 31.79
CA ALA A 136 -12.68 -11.63 30.92
C ALA A 136 -12.75 -11.23 29.44
N MET A 137 -13.47 -10.15 29.11
CA MET A 137 -13.54 -9.61 27.75
C MET A 137 -12.17 -9.15 27.24
N SER A 138 -11.41 -8.44 28.06
CA SER A 138 -10.06 -7.96 27.70
C SER A 138 -9.14 -9.14 27.39
N ILE A 139 -9.20 -10.20 28.19
CA ILE A 139 -8.47 -11.45 27.96
C ILE A 139 -8.91 -12.09 26.65
N THR A 140 -10.22 -12.19 26.37
CA THR A 140 -10.72 -12.76 25.11
C THR A 140 -10.25 -11.96 23.89
N VAL A 141 -10.34 -10.62 23.94
CA VAL A 141 -9.87 -9.76 22.85
C VAL A 141 -8.37 -9.91 22.64
N LEU A 142 -7.59 -9.93 23.72
CA LEU A 142 -6.14 -10.12 23.63
C LEU A 142 -5.80 -11.49 23.02
N LEU A 143 -6.47 -12.55 23.49
CA LEU A 143 -6.24 -13.93 23.05
C LEU A 143 -6.62 -14.15 21.58
N LEU A 144 -7.61 -13.42 21.06
CA LEU A 144 -7.98 -13.45 19.63
C LEU A 144 -7.11 -12.52 18.77
N SER A 145 -6.64 -11.40 19.33
CA SER A 145 -5.86 -10.40 18.58
C SER A 145 -4.44 -10.86 18.27
N ILE A 146 -3.81 -11.60 19.18
CA ILE A 146 -2.45 -12.13 19.00
C ILE A 146 -2.34 -13.05 17.76
N PRO A 147 -3.14 -14.12 17.61
CA PRO A 147 -3.08 -14.98 16.44
C PRO A 147 -3.55 -14.24 15.17
N ALA A 148 -4.54 -13.34 15.27
CA ALA A 148 -4.97 -12.51 14.14
C ALA A 148 -3.83 -11.64 13.59
N TRP A 149 -3.08 -10.97 14.47
CA TRP A 149 -1.93 -10.17 14.10
C TRP A 149 -0.80 -11.01 13.51
N TRP A 150 -0.54 -12.19 14.10
CA TRP A 150 0.46 -13.12 13.60
C TRP A 150 0.10 -13.63 12.19
N ILE A 151 -1.13 -14.08 11.96
CA ILE A 151 -1.63 -14.50 10.64
C ILE A 151 -1.52 -13.36 9.63
N ALA A 152 -1.95 -12.15 10.02
CA ALA A 152 -1.87 -10.98 9.14
C ALA A 152 -0.43 -10.70 8.70
N ARG A 153 0.55 -10.84 9.61
CA ARG A 153 1.98 -10.64 9.32
C ARG A 153 2.56 -11.75 8.44
N VAL A 154 2.17 -13.00 8.67
CA VAL A 154 2.63 -14.19 7.93
C VAL A 154 2.08 -14.23 6.50
N ILE A 155 0.86 -13.75 6.27
CA ILE A 155 0.21 -13.81 4.94
C ILE A 155 0.40 -12.51 4.14
N SER A 156 0.13 -11.35 4.75
CA SER A 156 0.09 -10.07 4.02
C SER A 156 1.48 -9.60 3.59
N GLY A 157 2.52 -9.92 4.37
CA GLY A 157 3.90 -9.56 4.05
C GLY A 157 4.39 -10.23 2.76
N PRO A 158 4.35 -11.58 2.67
CA PRO A 158 4.72 -12.31 1.46
C PRO A 158 3.88 -11.93 0.24
N LEU A 159 2.56 -11.75 0.40
CA LEU A 159 1.69 -11.34 -0.72
C LEU A 159 2.09 -10.00 -1.33
N ARG A 160 2.43 -8.99 -0.51
CA ARG A 160 2.92 -7.70 -1.02
C ARG A 160 4.25 -7.84 -1.76
N ARG A 161 5.15 -8.70 -1.27
CA ARG A 161 6.42 -8.97 -1.96
C ARG A 161 6.21 -9.69 -3.29
N LEU A 162 5.27 -10.64 -3.33
CA LEU A 162 4.89 -11.34 -4.57
C LEU A 162 4.22 -10.40 -5.58
N ALA A 163 3.33 -9.52 -5.13
CA ALA A 163 2.71 -8.50 -5.99
C ALA A 163 3.77 -7.58 -6.59
N ASN A 164 4.68 -7.04 -5.77
CA ASN A 164 5.77 -6.20 -6.26
C ASN A 164 6.72 -6.97 -7.21
N ALA A 165 7.00 -8.24 -6.92
CA ALA A 165 7.83 -9.09 -7.78
C ALA A 165 7.14 -9.38 -9.12
N ALA A 166 5.81 -9.52 -9.15
CA ALA A 166 5.03 -9.67 -10.37
C ALA A 166 4.98 -8.38 -11.19
N ASP A 167 4.78 -7.22 -10.56
CA ASP A 167 4.79 -5.90 -11.23
C ASP A 167 6.17 -5.56 -11.82
N GLN A 168 7.24 -6.05 -11.19
CA GLN A 168 8.62 -5.88 -11.65
C GLN A 168 9.08 -7.00 -12.59
N ALA A 169 8.26 -8.04 -12.81
CA ALA A 169 8.62 -9.14 -13.69
C ALA A 169 8.64 -8.65 -15.15
N ARG A 170 9.84 -8.43 -15.68
CA ARG A 170 10.10 -8.06 -17.06
C ARG A 170 11.05 -9.07 -17.70
N ALA A 171 11.01 -9.20 -19.02
CA ALA A 171 12.06 -9.92 -19.75
C ALA A 171 13.43 -9.29 -19.42
N GLY A 172 14.40 -10.12 -19.06
CA GLY A 172 15.75 -9.69 -18.66
C GLY A 172 15.90 -9.08 -17.26
N ALA A 173 14.84 -9.02 -16.44
CA ALA A 173 14.95 -8.60 -15.05
C ALA A 173 15.49 -9.73 -14.16
N ALA A 174 16.27 -9.37 -13.12
CA ALA A 174 16.79 -10.32 -12.16
C ALA A 174 15.67 -11.14 -11.51
N ARG A 175 15.93 -12.44 -11.31
CA ARG A 175 14.97 -13.33 -10.65
C ARG A 175 14.62 -12.77 -9.27
N PRO A 176 13.35 -12.42 -8.99
CA PRO A 176 12.97 -11.91 -7.69
C PRO A 176 13.30 -12.93 -6.59
N VAL A 177 13.80 -12.46 -5.44
CA VAL A 177 14.02 -13.35 -4.28
C VAL A 177 12.66 -13.75 -3.72
N PHE A 178 12.24 -14.95 -4.10
CA PHE A 178 10.99 -15.53 -3.66
C PHE A 178 11.06 -15.98 -2.20
N PRO A 179 10.11 -15.57 -1.33
CA PRO A 179 10.12 -15.97 0.06
C PRO A 179 9.87 -17.49 0.19
N ALA A 180 10.80 -18.21 0.83
CA ALA A 180 10.73 -19.66 1.03
C ALA A 180 9.74 -20.11 2.12
N GLY A 181 9.15 -19.17 2.86
CA GLY A 181 8.28 -19.44 3.99
C GLY A 181 6.82 -19.02 3.76
N GLY A 182 5.90 -19.70 4.42
CA GLY A 182 4.48 -19.35 4.43
C GLY A 182 3.55 -20.57 4.37
N PRO A 183 2.22 -20.32 4.49
CA PRO A 183 1.20 -21.34 4.25
C PRO A 183 1.34 -22.00 2.88
N ALA A 184 0.75 -23.18 2.71
CA ALA A 184 0.86 -23.96 1.46
C ALA A 184 0.38 -23.17 0.24
N GLU A 185 -0.66 -22.36 0.41
CA GLU A 185 -1.24 -21.48 -0.60
C GLU A 185 -0.25 -20.39 -1.04
N VAL A 186 0.47 -19.79 -0.07
CA VAL A 186 1.49 -18.78 -0.35
C VAL A 186 2.66 -19.41 -1.10
N ARG A 187 3.11 -20.59 -0.68
CA ARG A 187 4.19 -21.31 -1.39
C ARG A 187 3.79 -21.69 -2.81
N ALA A 188 2.57 -22.20 -3.00
CA ALA A 188 2.05 -22.56 -4.32
C ALA A 188 2.01 -21.34 -5.26
N LEU A 189 1.55 -20.19 -4.75
CA LEU A 189 1.57 -18.94 -5.51
C LEU A 189 3.00 -18.49 -5.83
N THR A 190 3.91 -18.56 -4.86
CA THR A 190 5.33 -18.25 -5.07
C THR A 190 5.93 -19.09 -6.19
N THR A 191 5.68 -20.42 -6.19
CA THR A 191 6.14 -21.32 -7.25
C THR A 191 5.53 -20.96 -8.59
N ALA A 192 4.23 -20.68 -8.66
CA ALA A 192 3.56 -20.30 -9.91
C ALA A 192 4.12 -19.00 -10.52
N VAL A 193 4.39 -17.99 -9.68
CA VAL A 193 5.00 -16.73 -10.13
C VAL A 193 6.45 -16.94 -10.60
N ALA A 194 7.21 -17.77 -9.89
CA ALA A 194 8.57 -18.14 -10.29
C ALA A 194 8.59 -18.86 -11.64
N ASP A 195 7.71 -19.84 -11.84
CA ASP A 195 7.58 -20.58 -13.09
C ASP A 195 7.18 -19.66 -14.26
N MET A 196 6.29 -18.69 -14.01
CA MET A 196 5.91 -17.68 -15.00
C MET A 196 7.10 -16.80 -15.40
N HIS A 197 7.88 -16.32 -14.43
CA HIS A 197 9.08 -15.53 -14.68
C HIS A 197 10.11 -16.32 -15.51
N ASP A 198 10.37 -17.58 -15.14
CA ASP A 198 11.31 -18.44 -15.86
C ASP A 198 10.84 -18.72 -17.30
N ARG A 199 9.52 -18.83 -17.53
CA ARG A 199 8.94 -18.95 -18.89
C ARG A 199 9.15 -17.68 -19.72
N LEU A 200 8.92 -16.50 -19.14
CA LEU A 200 9.14 -15.22 -19.82
C LEU A 200 10.61 -15.03 -20.20
N ALA A 201 11.53 -15.32 -19.28
CA ALA A 201 12.96 -15.25 -19.54
C ALA A 201 13.38 -16.17 -20.69
N ARG A 202 12.96 -17.45 -20.66
CA ARG A 202 13.23 -18.40 -21.76
C ARG A 202 12.65 -17.94 -23.10
N HIS A 203 11.44 -17.39 -23.12
CA HIS A 203 10.84 -16.88 -24.35
C HIS A 203 11.60 -15.68 -24.92
N ALA A 204 12.08 -14.77 -24.07
CA ALA A 204 12.93 -13.67 -24.49
C ALA A 204 14.27 -14.16 -25.06
N GLU A 205 14.94 -15.09 -24.37
CA GLU A 205 16.19 -15.70 -24.83
C GLU A 205 16.03 -16.44 -26.16
N GLN A 206 14.97 -17.23 -26.32
CA GLN A 206 14.66 -17.92 -27.57
C GLN A 206 14.45 -16.95 -28.74
N ARG A 207 13.72 -15.84 -28.52
CA ARG A 207 13.54 -14.80 -29.55
C ARG A 207 14.88 -14.17 -29.93
N THR A 208 15.73 -13.85 -28.96
CA THR A 208 17.06 -13.29 -29.22
C THR A 208 17.97 -14.25 -29.97
N ASN A 209 17.97 -15.54 -29.61
CA ASN A 209 18.75 -16.56 -30.30
C ASN A 209 18.26 -16.77 -31.74
N MET A 210 16.93 -16.78 -31.96
CA MET A 210 16.34 -16.86 -33.30
C MET A 210 16.74 -15.65 -34.16
N LEU A 211 16.64 -14.44 -33.61
CA LEU A 211 17.05 -13.21 -34.32
C LEU A 211 18.56 -13.20 -34.61
N ALA A 212 19.40 -13.72 -33.71
CA ALA A 212 20.83 -13.85 -33.92
C ALA A 212 21.16 -14.82 -35.08
N ALA A 213 20.45 -15.95 -35.15
CA ALA A 213 20.60 -16.90 -36.26
C ALA A 213 20.18 -16.28 -37.59
N ILE A 214 19.02 -15.61 -37.64
CA ILE A 214 18.54 -14.92 -38.84
C ILE A 214 19.55 -13.83 -39.29
N ALA A 215 20.08 -13.04 -38.34
CA ALA A 215 21.08 -12.01 -38.63
C ALA A 215 22.36 -12.60 -39.23
N HIS A 216 22.84 -13.71 -38.67
CA HIS A 216 24.00 -14.43 -39.19
C HIS A 216 23.76 -14.92 -40.62
N ASP A 217 22.62 -15.57 -40.85
CA ASP A 217 22.26 -16.11 -42.16
C ASP A 217 22.05 -15.02 -43.21
N MET A 218 21.59 -13.82 -42.82
CA MET A 218 21.47 -12.64 -43.69
C MET A 218 22.83 -11.97 -44.01
N GLY A 219 23.84 -12.10 -43.15
CA GLY A 219 25.17 -11.56 -43.40
C GLY A 219 25.84 -12.16 -44.65
N THR A 220 25.58 -13.45 -44.91
CA THR A 220 26.12 -14.19 -46.06
C THR A 220 25.60 -13.67 -47.41
N PRO A 221 24.28 -13.56 -47.67
CA PRO A 221 23.76 -12.99 -48.90
C PRO A 221 24.08 -11.50 -49.04
N LEU A 222 24.13 -10.72 -47.96
CA LEU A 222 24.54 -9.30 -48.03
C LEU A 222 26.01 -9.15 -48.45
N SER A 223 26.90 -9.98 -47.92
CA SER A 223 28.31 -9.97 -48.32
C SER A 223 28.49 -10.40 -49.78
N ARG A 224 27.66 -11.34 -50.24
CA ARG A 224 27.62 -11.73 -51.65
C ARG A 224 27.11 -10.59 -52.54
N LEU A 225 26.04 -9.90 -52.14
CA LEU A 225 25.54 -8.73 -52.87
C LEU A 225 26.59 -7.62 -52.92
N ALA A 226 27.29 -7.37 -51.81
CA ALA A 226 28.40 -6.41 -51.74
C ALA A 226 29.49 -6.72 -52.78
N PHE A 227 29.82 -7.99 -52.98
CA PHE A 227 30.76 -8.41 -54.02
C PHE A 227 30.23 -8.17 -55.45
N TRP A 228 28.93 -8.39 -55.71
CA TRP A 228 28.35 -8.17 -57.04
C TRP A 228 28.27 -6.69 -57.42
N ILE A 229 28.00 -5.80 -56.46
CA ILE A 229 27.89 -4.37 -56.72
C ILE A 229 29.23 -3.70 -57.04
N GLU A 230 30.36 -4.31 -56.66
CA GLU A 230 31.70 -3.87 -57.07
C GLU A 230 31.91 -3.91 -58.61
N GLN A 231 31.02 -4.57 -59.34
CA GLN A 231 31.03 -4.59 -60.80
C GLN A 231 30.19 -3.45 -61.42
N LEU A 232 29.50 -2.64 -60.61
CA LEU A 232 28.68 -1.52 -61.09
C LEU A 232 29.52 -0.25 -61.33
N PRO A 233 29.08 0.67 -62.20
CA PRO A 233 29.67 2.01 -62.33
C PRO A 233 29.68 2.75 -60.99
N GLU A 234 30.69 3.61 -60.73
CA GLU A 234 30.92 4.28 -59.42
C GLU A 234 29.65 4.85 -58.79
N GLY A 235 28.89 5.69 -59.50
CA GLY A 235 27.68 6.31 -58.93
C GLY A 235 26.55 5.33 -58.58
N ALA A 236 26.50 4.14 -59.19
CA ALA A 236 25.54 3.08 -58.84
C ALA A 236 26.09 2.16 -57.73
N ARG A 237 27.41 1.92 -57.74
CA ARG A 237 28.13 1.19 -56.69
C ARG A 237 28.03 1.89 -55.34
N ASP A 238 28.28 3.18 -55.28
CA ASP A 238 28.27 3.94 -54.04
C ASP A 238 26.87 3.94 -53.40
N ARG A 239 25.81 4.12 -54.21
CA ARG A 239 24.43 4.01 -53.73
C ARG A 239 24.09 2.61 -53.25
N ALA A 240 24.43 1.58 -54.03
CA ALA A 240 24.14 0.20 -53.65
C ALA A 240 24.93 -0.25 -52.41
N SER A 241 26.16 0.25 -52.24
CA SER A 241 26.99 0.01 -51.07
C SER A 241 26.37 0.66 -49.82
N ALA A 242 25.93 1.92 -49.95
CA ALA A 242 25.21 2.61 -48.89
C ALA A 242 23.92 1.87 -48.45
N ASP A 243 23.15 1.34 -49.40
CA ASP A 243 21.95 0.54 -49.11
C ASP A 243 22.30 -0.77 -48.37
N ILE A 244 23.39 -1.44 -48.75
CA ILE A 244 23.85 -2.67 -48.06
C ILE A 244 24.33 -2.38 -46.64
N ASP A 245 25.08 -1.30 -46.45
CA ASP A 245 25.54 -0.89 -45.13
C ASP A 245 24.38 -0.43 -44.24
N GLU A 246 23.36 0.22 -44.83
CA GLU A 246 22.11 0.50 -44.12
C GLU A 246 21.44 -0.81 -43.67
N MET A 247 21.29 -1.80 -44.56
CA MET A 247 20.72 -3.11 -44.20
C MET A 247 21.51 -3.81 -43.09
N ARG A 248 22.85 -3.77 -43.13
CA ARG A 248 23.71 -4.30 -42.05
C ARG A 248 23.48 -3.59 -40.73
N ALA A 249 23.39 -2.25 -40.75
CA ALA A 249 23.06 -1.47 -39.58
C ALA A 249 21.67 -1.84 -39.04
N MET A 250 20.68 -2.08 -39.90
CA MET A 250 19.34 -2.49 -39.47
C MET A 250 19.30 -3.83 -38.76
N ILE A 251 20.02 -4.81 -39.30
CA ILE A 251 20.15 -6.14 -38.70
C ILE A 251 20.85 -6.05 -37.34
N ALA A 252 21.96 -5.30 -37.27
CA ALA A 252 22.70 -5.08 -36.04
C ALA A 252 21.84 -4.41 -34.97
N ASP A 253 21.07 -3.38 -35.34
CA ASP A 253 20.17 -2.67 -34.43
C ASP A 253 19.08 -3.57 -33.87
N THR A 254 18.46 -4.38 -34.73
CA THR A 254 17.39 -5.32 -34.35
C THR A 254 17.91 -6.39 -33.39
N LEU A 255 19.07 -6.97 -33.69
CA LEU A 255 19.71 -7.97 -32.84
C LEU A 255 20.10 -7.38 -31.48
N ASN A 256 20.66 -6.18 -31.49
CA ASN A 256 21.04 -5.52 -30.25
C ASN A 256 19.80 -5.09 -29.43
N PHE A 257 18.70 -4.68 -30.07
CA PHE A 257 17.41 -4.44 -29.39
C PHE A 257 16.91 -5.71 -28.67
N ALA A 258 16.90 -6.86 -29.36
CA ALA A 258 16.51 -8.13 -28.76
C ALA A 258 17.43 -8.56 -27.60
N ARG A 259 18.75 -8.36 -27.74
CA ARG A 259 19.72 -8.61 -26.67
C ARG A 259 19.52 -7.70 -25.46
N ASP A 260 19.11 -6.46 -25.68
CA ASP A 260 18.85 -5.49 -24.61
C ASP A 260 17.53 -5.80 -23.87
N GLU A 261 16.58 -6.48 -24.53
CA GLU A 261 15.34 -7.00 -23.94
C GLU A 261 15.57 -8.31 -23.15
N ALA A 262 16.48 -9.17 -23.60
CA ALA A 262 16.75 -10.46 -22.97
C ALA A 262 17.78 -10.41 -21.82
N GLY A 263 18.61 -9.38 -21.75
CA GLY A 263 19.85 -9.40 -20.96
C GLY A 263 19.80 -8.73 -19.59
N GLU A 264 20.04 -9.53 -18.55
CA GLU A 264 20.56 -9.11 -17.25
C GLU A 264 22.03 -8.68 -17.45
N ARG A 265 22.39 -7.44 -17.08
CA ARG A 265 23.77 -6.95 -17.22
C ARG A 265 24.23 -6.29 -15.94
N ASP A 266 25.54 -6.43 -15.72
CA ASP A 266 26.24 -5.99 -14.53
C ASP A 266 26.07 -4.47 -14.33
N HIS A 267 25.25 -4.10 -13.34
CA HIS A 267 25.05 -2.71 -12.98
C HIS A 267 26.29 -2.23 -12.23
N SER A 268 27.20 -1.59 -12.95
CA SER A 268 28.39 -0.94 -12.41
C SER A 268 28.13 0.53 -12.11
N LEU A 269 29.01 1.17 -11.35
CA LEU A 269 29.01 2.62 -11.18
C LEU A 269 29.60 3.25 -12.44
N VAL A 270 28.80 4.06 -13.14
CA VAL A 270 29.16 4.71 -14.38
C VAL A 270 29.21 6.22 -14.16
N GLU A 271 30.37 6.83 -14.40
CA GLU A 271 30.53 8.28 -14.41
C GLU A 271 30.07 8.81 -15.78
N LEU A 272 28.97 9.56 -15.79
CA LEU A 272 28.32 10.01 -17.03
C LEU A 272 29.15 11.02 -17.80
N GLY A 273 29.93 11.87 -17.13
CA GLY A 273 30.79 12.85 -17.80
C GLY A 273 31.76 12.16 -18.76
N SER A 274 32.50 11.18 -18.25
CA SER A 274 33.48 10.39 -18.99
C SER A 274 32.85 9.57 -20.12
N LEU A 275 31.63 9.04 -19.89
CA LEU A 275 30.90 8.30 -20.90
C LEU A 275 30.41 9.19 -22.04
N LEU A 276 29.82 10.35 -21.71
CA LEU A 276 29.38 11.34 -22.70
C LEU A 276 30.55 11.91 -23.49
N ASP A 277 31.66 12.20 -22.81
CA ASP A 277 32.89 12.69 -23.42
C ASP A 277 33.42 11.70 -24.47
N SER A 278 33.53 10.41 -24.11
CA SER A 278 33.93 9.37 -25.06
C SER A 278 32.98 9.26 -26.26
N VAL A 279 31.65 9.36 -26.07
CA VAL A 279 30.70 9.30 -27.20
C VAL A 279 30.82 10.52 -28.11
N VAL A 280 30.99 11.70 -27.53
CA VAL A 280 31.14 12.95 -28.28
C VAL A 280 32.46 12.97 -29.04
N GLU A 281 33.55 12.49 -28.42
CA GLU A 281 34.86 12.38 -29.06
C GLU A 281 34.80 11.45 -30.27
N ASP A 282 34.22 10.25 -30.15
CA ASP A 282 34.08 9.31 -31.27
C ASP A 282 33.33 9.93 -32.47
N MET A 283 32.23 10.65 -32.19
CA MET A 283 31.42 11.30 -33.21
C MET A 283 32.14 12.50 -33.85
N SER A 284 32.89 13.26 -33.05
CA SER A 284 33.70 14.38 -33.52
C SER A 284 34.85 13.92 -34.41
N VAL A 285 35.50 12.81 -34.09
CA VAL A 285 36.55 12.20 -34.94
C VAL A 285 35.97 11.78 -36.29
N GLY A 286 34.71 11.36 -36.33
CA GLY A 286 33.95 11.09 -37.56
C GLY A 286 33.55 12.34 -38.36
N GLY A 287 33.92 13.55 -37.91
CA GLY A 287 33.62 14.82 -38.60
C GLY A 287 32.23 15.40 -38.30
N ALA A 288 31.50 14.86 -37.32
CA ALA A 288 30.19 15.38 -36.96
C ALA A 288 30.29 16.67 -36.13
N ALA A 289 29.35 17.59 -36.33
CA ALA A 289 29.23 18.80 -35.51
C ALA A 289 28.58 18.46 -34.16
N VAL A 290 29.39 18.12 -33.15
CA VAL A 290 28.92 17.79 -31.80
C VAL A 290 29.72 18.55 -30.74
N SER A 291 29.05 18.98 -29.68
CA SER A 291 29.69 19.68 -28.57
C SER A 291 29.18 19.17 -27.22
N LEU A 292 30.09 19.03 -26.26
CA LEU A 292 29.80 18.68 -24.88
C LEU A 292 30.07 19.90 -23.98
N MET A 293 29.05 20.34 -23.23
CA MET A 293 29.23 21.40 -22.24
C MET A 293 29.77 20.82 -20.93
N PRO A 294 30.65 21.53 -20.20
CA PRO A 294 31.04 21.13 -18.86
C PRO A 294 29.82 20.99 -17.95
N GLY A 295 29.77 19.91 -17.16
CA GLY A 295 28.69 19.65 -16.24
C GLY A 295 29.17 19.07 -14.90
N PRO A 296 28.28 18.95 -13.91
CA PRO A 296 28.59 18.40 -12.60
C PRO A 296 28.95 16.92 -12.67
N ARG A 297 29.75 16.42 -11.71
CA ARG A 297 30.04 14.99 -11.60
C ARG A 297 28.72 14.22 -11.37
N ALA A 298 28.44 13.22 -12.20
CA ALA A 298 27.22 12.43 -12.12
C ALA A 298 27.55 10.94 -12.24
N VAL A 299 27.30 10.18 -11.18
CA VAL A 299 27.52 8.73 -11.15
C VAL A 299 26.17 8.03 -11.09
N VAL A 300 25.91 7.10 -12.02
CA VAL A 300 24.68 6.30 -12.09
C VAL A 300 25.00 4.81 -11.99
N ARG A 301 24.03 4.00 -11.57
CA ARG A 301 24.16 2.53 -11.60
C ARG A 301 23.61 1.98 -12.92
N GLY A 302 24.45 1.35 -13.73
CA GLY A 302 24.02 0.87 -15.04
C GLY A 302 25.05 0.03 -15.79
N ASP A 303 24.63 -0.45 -16.96
CA ASP A 303 25.52 -1.06 -17.95
C ASP A 303 26.15 0.06 -18.81
N PRO A 304 27.48 0.28 -18.73
CA PRO A 304 28.17 1.30 -19.52
C PRO A 304 27.92 1.18 -21.03
N ARG A 305 27.80 -0.05 -21.56
CA ARG A 305 27.59 -0.28 -22.99
C ARG A 305 26.19 0.13 -23.42
N ALA A 306 25.19 -0.21 -22.60
CA ALA A 306 23.81 0.18 -22.86
C ALA A 306 23.65 1.71 -22.77
N LEU A 307 24.19 2.34 -21.74
CA LEU A 307 24.15 3.81 -21.59
C LEU A 307 24.88 4.51 -22.74
N ARG A 308 26.06 4.05 -23.15
CA ARG A 308 26.76 4.56 -24.34
C ARG A 308 25.87 4.52 -25.58
N ARG A 309 25.10 3.45 -25.74
CA ARG A 309 24.17 3.28 -26.87
C ARG A 309 22.99 4.23 -26.84
N VAL A 310 22.43 4.52 -25.65
CA VAL A 310 21.40 5.57 -25.48
C VAL A 310 21.90 6.87 -26.06
N PHE A 311 23.06 7.34 -25.58
CA PHE A 311 23.58 8.64 -25.98
C PHE A 311 24.04 8.65 -27.44
N ALA A 312 24.66 7.58 -27.93
CA ALA A 312 25.01 7.46 -29.35
C ALA A 312 23.77 7.55 -30.27
N ASN A 313 22.65 6.93 -29.90
CA ASN A 313 21.41 6.99 -30.66
C ASN A 313 20.77 8.39 -30.63
N LEU A 314 20.74 9.03 -29.45
CA LEU A 314 20.15 10.36 -29.30
C LEU A 314 20.99 11.45 -29.98
N ILE A 315 22.31 11.41 -29.79
CA ILE A 315 23.27 12.34 -30.43
C ILE A 315 23.29 12.10 -31.95
N GLY A 316 23.32 10.84 -32.39
CA GLY A 316 23.25 10.49 -33.80
C GLY A 316 21.96 10.99 -34.48
N ASN A 317 20.82 10.94 -33.78
CA ASN A 317 19.58 11.54 -34.27
C ASN A 317 19.68 13.07 -34.36
N ALA A 318 20.20 13.73 -33.33
CA ALA A 318 20.37 15.19 -33.34
C ALA A 318 21.25 15.65 -34.51
N ILE A 319 22.37 14.97 -34.77
CA ILE A 319 23.23 15.25 -35.93
C ILE A 319 22.49 14.99 -37.25
N ARG A 320 21.81 13.85 -37.38
CA ARG A 320 21.13 13.44 -38.61
C ARG A 320 20.00 14.39 -39.01
N TYR A 321 19.21 14.86 -38.06
CA TYR A 321 18.02 15.66 -38.32
C TYR A 321 18.23 17.17 -38.14
N GLY A 322 19.17 17.57 -37.29
CA GLY A 322 19.46 18.98 -37.00
C GLY A 322 20.86 19.44 -37.38
N GLY A 323 21.68 18.60 -38.03
CA GLY A 323 23.01 18.94 -38.53
C GLY A 323 24.09 19.06 -37.45
N ALA A 324 23.71 19.41 -36.23
CA ALA A 324 24.59 19.51 -35.07
C ALA A 324 23.89 19.02 -33.79
N ALA A 325 24.70 18.58 -32.82
CA ALA A 325 24.24 18.18 -31.50
C ALA A 325 24.97 18.96 -30.39
N ARG A 326 24.20 19.48 -29.43
CA ARG A 326 24.74 20.08 -28.20
C ARG A 326 24.28 19.26 -27.00
N VAL A 327 25.23 18.75 -26.25
CA VAL A 327 24.99 17.92 -25.07
C VAL A 327 25.31 18.74 -23.82
N ASN A 328 24.35 18.85 -22.91
CA ASN A 328 24.55 19.42 -21.58
C ASN A 328 23.86 18.56 -20.53
N TRP A 329 24.30 18.66 -19.27
CA TRP A 329 23.63 17.97 -18.19
C TRP A 329 23.68 18.76 -16.88
N SER A 330 22.72 18.48 -16.02
CA SER A 330 22.56 19.07 -14.70
C SER A 330 22.13 18.01 -13.69
N THR A 331 22.65 18.09 -12.48
CA THR A 331 22.25 17.24 -11.35
C THR A 331 21.39 18.04 -10.39
N ALA A 332 20.23 17.51 -10.02
CA ALA A 332 19.35 18.09 -9.01
C ALA A 332 18.73 16.97 -8.17
N ASP A 333 18.57 17.22 -6.87
CA ASP A 333 18.03 16.26 -5.91
C ASP A 333 18.79 14.91 -5.91
N ALA A 334 18.17 13.87 -6.44
CA ALA A 334 18.71 12.51 -6.54
C ALA A 334 18.79 12.02 -8.01
N GLU A 335 18.72 12.93 -8.97
CA GLU A 335 18.67 12.62 -10.40
C GLU A 335 19.64 13.48 -11.20
N THR A 336 20.04 12.96 -12.36
CA THR A 336 20.80 13.69 -13.37
C THR A 336 19.96 13.80 -14.63
N THR A 337 19.88 15.01 -15.18
CA THR A 337 19.14 15.32 -16.40
C THR A 337 20.13 15.67 -17.50
N ILE A 338 20.16 14.88 -18.56
CA ILE A 338 20.97 15.06 -19.75
C ILE A 338 20.06 15.60 -20.86
N ARG A 339 20.49 16.67 -21.52
CA ARG A 339 19.78 17.28 -22.65
C ARG A 339 20.66 17.19 -23.90
N ILE A 340 20.08 16.65 -24.96
CA ILE A 340 20.68 16.62 -26.29
C ILE A 340 19.82 17.52 -27.17
N GLU A 341 20.39 18.66 -27.57
CA GLU A 341 19.73 19.68 -28.37
C GLU A 341 20.20 19.63 -29.83
N ASP A 342 19.27 19.79 -30.77
CA ASP A 342 19.57 19.94 -32.19
C ASP A 342 19.08 21.29 -32.75
N GLU A 343 19.47 21.59 -33.99
CA GLU A 343 19.06 22.81 -34.73
C GLU A 343 18.14 22.47 -35.91
N GLY A 344 17.44 21.34 -35.83
CA GLY A 344 16.57 20.83 -36.88
C GLY A 344 15.22 21.55 -36.99
N PRO A 345 14.33 21.04 -37.83
CA PRO A 345 12.98 21.59 -38.01
C PRO A 345 12.06 21.38 -36.79
N GLY A 346 12.51 20.66 -35.76
CA GLY A 346 11.71 20.20 -34.64
C GLY A 346 10.88 18.95 -34.98
N ILE A 347 9.99 18.59 -34.05
CA ILE A 347 9.10 17.44 -34.10
C ILE A 347 7.64 17.89 -33.96
N ASP A 348 6.72 17.16 -34.58
CA ASP A 348 5.28 17.34 -34.33
C ASP A 348 4.98 16.93 -32.87
N PRO A 349 4.48 17.84 -32.01
CA PRO A 349 4.17 17.52 -30.62
C PRO A 349 3.17 16.37 -30.48
N ALA A 350 2.27 16.18 -31.45
CA ALA A 350 1.31 15.07 -31.45
C ALA A 350 1.97 13.71 -31.71
N GLN A 351 3.18 13.69 -32.27
CA GLN A 351 3.91 12.49 -32.60
C GLN A 351 5.11 12.22 -31.67
N ALA A 352 5.49 13.18 -30.83
CA ALA A 352 6.68 13.10 -29.97
C ALA A 352 6.75 11.79 -29.16
N GLU A 353 5.64 11.37 -28.55
CA GLU A 353 5.59 10.10 -27.79
C GLU A 353 5.65 8.87 -28.70
N ARG A 354 4.99 8.92 -29.86
CA ARG A 354 4.96 7.81 -30.84
C ARG A 354 6.30 7.60 -31.54
N LEU A 355 7.17 8.60 -31.60
CA LEU A 355 8.52 8.46 -32.16
C LEU A 355 9.39 7.51 -31.34
N PHE A 356 9.00 7.17 -30.11
CA PHE A 356 9.66 6.13 -29.33
C PHE A 356 9.15 4.71 -29.61
N ASP A 357 8.10 4.55 -30.42
CA ASP A 357 7.62 3.22 -30.80
C ASP A 357 8.55 2.59 -31.85
N PRO A 358 8.82 1.28 -31.79
CA PRO A 358 9.68 0.61 -32.76
C PRO A 358 9.20 0.82 -34.20
N PHE A 359 10.14 1.11 -35.10
CA PHE A 359 9.91 1.31 -36.55
C PHE A 359 9.08 2.55 -36.91
N VAL A 360 8.71 3.39 -35.95
CA VAL A 360 7.99 4.64 -36.23
C VAL A 360 8.98 5.72 -36.68
N ARG A 361 8.62 6.43 -37.76
CA ARG A 361 9.38 7.55 -38.32
C ARG A 361 8.41 8.71 -38.55
N GLY A 362 8.83 9.94 -38.26
CA GLY A 362 7.92 11.11 -38.22
C GLY A 362 7.28 11.49 -39.56
N ASP A 363 8.03 11.52 -40.67
CA ASP A 363 7.47 11.95 -41.97
C ASP A 363 7.92 11.02 -43.13
N PRO A 364 7.00 10.27 -43.76
CA PRO A 364 7.31 9.34 -44.84
C PRO A 364 7.82 10.00 -46.13
N SER A 365 7.63 11.31 -46.31
CA SER A 365 8.08 12.03 -47.51
C SER A 365 9.57 12.40 -47.48
N ARG A 366 10.12 12.65 -46.27
CA ARG A 366 11.54 12.93 -46.01
C ARG A 366 12.41 11.66 -45.90
N ASN A 367 11.78 10.47 -45.86
CA ASN A 367 12.37 9.19 -45.46
C ASN A 367 13.37 8.53 -46.42
N ARG A 368 13.51 8.97 -47.68
CA ARG A 368 14.48 8.35 -48.62
C ARG A 368 15.89 8.93 -48.53
N ALA A 369 16.08 10.10 -47.94
CA ALA A 369 17.36 10.79 -47.91
C ALA A 369 18.10 10.66 -46.57
N THR A 370 17.39 10.41 -45.46
CA THR A 370 17.97 10.49 -44.11
C THR A 370 18.42 9.15 -43.52
N GLY A 371 18.03 8.02 -44.10
CA GLY A 371 18.42 6.67 -43.63
C GLY A 371 17.98 6.33 -42.20
N GLY A 372 17.92 5.06 -41.84
CA GLY A 372 17.73 4.58 -40.46
C GLY A 372 16.51 3.69 -40.18
N THR A 373 16.67 2.82 -39.19
CA THR A 373 15.70 1.77 -38.80
C THR A 373 14.42 2.24 -38.12
N GLY A 374 14.43 3.45 -37.53
CA GLY A 374 13.40 3.85 -36.56
C GLY A 374 13.48 3.10 -35.23
N LEU A 375 14.58 2.36 -34.96
CA LEU A 375 14.77 1.65 -33.68
C LEU A 375 15.53 2.50 -32.65
N GLY A 376 16.30 3.50 -33.07
CA GLY A 376 17.22 4.21 -32.19
C GLY A 376 16.56 4.83 -30.94
N LEU A 377 15.41 5.49 -31.13
CA LEU A 377 14.64 6.09 -30.03
C LEU A 377 13.98 5.02 -29.15
N ALA A 378 13.42 3.97 -29.75
CA ALA A 378 12.85 2.85 -29.00
C ALA A 378 13.89 2.15 -28.13
N ILE A 379 15.10 1.92 -28.66
CA ILE A 379 16.26 1.39 -27.92
C ILE A 379 16.62 2.33 -26.77
N ALA A 380 16.73 3.64 -27.04
CA ALA A 380 17.07 4.61 -26.01
C ALA A 380 16.05 4.59 -24.87
N ARG A 381 14.74 4.58 -25.17
CA ARG A 381 13.67 4.51 -24.17
C ARG A 381 13.70 3.20 -23.38
N ALA A 382 13.85 2.06 -24.06
CA ALA A 382 13.93 0.76 -23.39
C ALA A 382 15.10 0.70 -22.39
N ILE A 383 16.27 1.18 -22.80
CA ILE A 383 17.46 1.20 -21.93
C ILE A 383 17.25 2.19 -20.77
N VAL A 384 16.78 3.41 -21.01
CA VAL A 384 16.56 4.41 -19.96
C VAL A 384 15.54 3.91 -18.92
N MET A 385 14.43 3.31 -19.37
CA MET A 385 13.42 2.72 -18.48
C MET A 385 13.96 1.54 -17.65
N ARG A 386 14.90 0.76 -18.19
CA ARG A 386 15.62 -0.29 -17.46
C ARG A 386 16.57 0.26 -16.40
N HIS A 387 17.04 1.49 -16.57
CA HIS A 387 17.86 2.22 -15.59
C HIS A 387 17.01 3.10 -14.66
N GLU A 388 15.71 2.79 -14.52
CA GLU A 388 14.76 3.53 -13.68
C GLU A 388 14.63 5.02 -14.05
N GLY A 389 15.03 5.37 -15.27
CA GLY A 389 14.98 6.73 -15.79
C GLY A 389 13.76 6.99 -16.66
N HIS A 390 13.75 8.20 -17.21
CA HIS A 390 12.75 8.65 -18.18
C HIS A 390 13.40 9.37 -19.35
N VAL A 391 12.81 9.26 -20.55
CA VAL A 391 13.26 10.00 -21.73
C VAL A 391 12.07 10.68 -22.39
N THR A 392 12.24 11.95 -22.76
CA THR A 392 11.24 12.77 -23.43
C THR A 392 11.82 13.46 -24.64
N LEU A 393 10.94 13.86 -25.56
CA LEU A 393 11.24 14.64 -26.73
C LEU A 393 10.34 15.88 -26.75
N ALA A 394 10.94 17.06 -26.94
CA ALA A 394 10.22 18.32 -27.05
C ALA A 394 10.85 19.23 -28.11
N ASN A 395 10.13 20.27 -28.52
CA ASN A 395 10.71 21.34 -29.34
C ASN A 395 11.40 22.39 -28.47
N ARG A 396 12.48 22.98 -28.99
CA ARG A 396 13.15 24.12 -28.38
C ARG A 396 12.44 25.42 -28.78
N GLU A 397 12.45 26.40 -27.89
CA GLU A 397 11.85 27.73 -28.15
C GLU A 397 12.48 28.44 -29.35
N ARG A 398 13.75 28.17 -29.63
CA ARG A 398 14.53 28.79 -30.73
C ARG A 398 14.58 27.94 -32.01
N GLY A 399 13.76 26.89 -32.11
CA GLY A 399 13.81 25.89 -33.19
C GLY A 399 14.73 24.72 -32.86
N GLY A 400 14.47 23.57 -33.50
CA GLY A 400 15.10 22.28 -33.17
C GLY A 400 14.33 21.47 -32.14
N ALA A 401 14.78 20.23 -31.92
CA ALA A 401 14.27 19.35 -30.89
C ALA A 401 15.28 19.21 -29.73
N ILE A 402 14.76 18.77 -28.59
CA ILE A 402 15.52 18.44 -27.40
C ILE A 402 15.09 17.07 -26.89
N ALA A 403 16.03 16.14 -26.83
CA ALA A 403 15.87 14.88 -26.13
C ALA A 403 16.37 15.06 -24.69
N THR A 404 15.49 14.81 -23.71
CA THR A 404 15.82 14.92 -22.29
C THR A 404 15.80 13.55 -21.66
N VAL A 405 16.93 13.11 -21.12
CA VAL A 405 17.10 11.84 -20.38
C VAL A 405 17.30 12.16 -18.91
N THR A 406 16.48 11.56 -18.06
CA THR A 406 16.59 11.64 -16.60
C THR A 406 16.98 10.27 -16.05
N LEU A 407 18.02 10.22 -15.21
CA LEU A 407 18.49 8.98 -14.57
C LEU A 407 18.68 9.21 -13.07
N PRO A 408 18.40 8.21 -12.21
CA PRO A 408 18.70 8.30 -10.79
C PRO A 408 20.21 8.23 -10.53
N LEU A 409 20.70 9.09 -9.64
CA LEU A 409 22.08 9.05 -9.18
C LEU A 409 22.30 7.84 -8.27
N ALA A 410 23.48 7.24 -8.36
CA ALA A 410 23.91 6.19 -7.45
C ALA A 410 24.03 6.75 -6.04
N ARG A 411 23.32 6.14 -5.08
CA ARG A 411 23.38 6.49 -3.66
C ARG A 411 24.66 6.00 -3.00
#